data_AF-A0A7W4ZZS5-F1
#
_entry.id   AF-A0A7W4ZZS5-F1
#
_cell.length_a   1.000
_cell.length_b   1.000
_cell.length_c   1.000
_cell.angle_alpha   90.00
_cell.angle_beta   90.00
_cell.angle_gamma   90.00
#
_symmetry.space_group_name_H-M   'P 1'
#
loop_
_entity.id
_entity.type
_entity.pdbx_description
1 polymer ?
#
loop_
_entity_poly.entity_id
_entity_poly.type
_entity_poly.pdbx_seq_one_letter_code
_entity_poly.pdbx_strand_id
1 'polypeptide(L)'
;MTAKTATTQSPAPAPAHTAPTTRRLRPRSGNIALDTKTGLLLDLTTSTSPAPQLPRGRAQDRYRCLACGLPLEHCGPRTRPDFTARFRHTRHDPDRCNASPARQASIPAAIRNARALAEQLHTTQPSTRIDLAVTAVADGECPPVLALHLHSHQGSITIHLAYASDLSARQADQLAYTARDTTTRHWLLYDRLTSTHTRDLGHITVRPHRQNQRLECLTPTTTQRRLATTPVAVAWRAQGLLLIPFGGHTSLHEPRSGEDWTGPAASFQRDWKISHPRPAPDATWWGLIPLPLRALTAPTLLTAAPQTMADLERAQHGRESYRRAQGRAQFVRKGQLAPAKTPAPSQPALPMAVAAPQPPTEPEPAPAPPAPETAQPRLARLRQALRRLLRRT
;
A
#
# COMPACT_ATOMS: atom_id res chain seq x y z
N MET A 1 -43.57 82.90 -31.69
CA MET A 1 -43.25 81.51 -32.10
C MET A 1 -41.76 81.28 -31.92
N THR A 2 -41.38 80.57 -30.87
CA THR A 2 -40.07 79.89 -30.71
C THR A 2 -40.21 78.98 -29.49
N ALA A 3 -40.42 77.69 -29.75
CA ALA A 3 -40.51 76.66 -28.72
C ALA A 3 -39.11 76.38 -28.16
N LYS A 4 -38.94 76.48 -26.83
CA LYS A 4 -37.75 75.98 -26.13
C LYS A 4 -38.05 74.60 -25.56
N THR A 5 -37.44 73.61 -26.20
CA THR A 5 -37.40 72.20 -25.84
C THR A 5 -36.74 72.03 -24.47
N ALA A 6 -37.41 71.36 -23.53
CA ALA A 6 -36.83 70.94 -22.27
C ALA A 6 -35.99 69.68 -22.51
N THR A 7 -34.68 69.77 -22.32
CA THR A 7 -33.75 68.65 -22.40
C THR A 7 -33.74 67.91 -21.06
N THR A 8 -34.34 66.72 -21.03
CA THR A 8 -34.29 65.80 -19.88
C THR A 8 -32.87 65.24 -19.75
N GLN A 9 -32.11 65.64 -18.72
CA GLN A 9 -30.83 65.01 -18.38
C GLN A 9 -31.09 63.73 -17.57
N SER A 10 -30.74 62.57 -18.14
CA SER A 10 -30.68 61.30 -17.43
C SER A 10 -29.59 61.32 -16.35
N PRO A 11 -29.83 60.79 -15.15
CA PRO A 11 -28.79 60.68 -14.13
C PRO A 11 -27.75 59.63 -14.54
N ALA A 12 -26.48 59.91 -14.21
CA ALA A 12 -25.34 59.04 -14.46
C ALA A 12 -25.53 57.64 -13.83
N PRO A 13 -25.06 56.56 -14.49
CA PRO A 13 -25.14 55.22 -13.91
C PRO A 13 -24.30 55.15 -12.63
N ALA A 14 -24.92 54.67 -11.55
CA ALA A 14 -24.26 54.37 -10.29
C ALA A 14 -23.06 53.44 -10.52
N PRO A 15 -21.96 53.59 -9.76
CA PRO A 15 -20.81 52.71 -9.90
C PRO A 15 -21.24 51.27 -9.67
N ALA A 16 -20.99 50.42 -10.66
CA ALA A 16 -21.28 49.00 -10.60
C ALA A 16 -20.63 48.42 -9.33
N HIS A 17 -21.47 47.91 -8.42
CA HIS A 17 -21.02 47.15 -7.27
C HIS A 17 -20.14 46.01 -7.76
N THR A 18 -18.84 46.16 -7.54
CA THR A 18 -17.86 45.10 -7.77
C THR A 18 -18.29 43.91 -6.94
N ALA A 19 -18.64 42.81 -7.61
CA ALA A 19 -19.00 41.56 -6.96
C ALA A 19 -17.94 41.21 -5.91
N PRO A 20 -18.34 40.68 -4.73
CA PRO A 20 -17.40 40.32 -3.69
C PRO A 20 -16.40 39.34 -4.28
N THR A 21 -15.15 39.79 -4.39
CA THR A 21 -14.02 38.95 -4.75
C THR A 21 -14.08 37.74 -3.84
N THR A 22 -14.28 36.56 -4.43
CA THR A 22 -14.22 35.28 -3.74
C THR A 22 -12.85 35.17 -3.10
N ARG A 23 -12.76 35.58 -1.84
CA ARG A 23 -11.60 35.42 -0.97
C ARG A 23 -11.32 33.92 -0.96
N ARG A 24 -10.28 33.49 -1.68
CA ARG A 24 -9.87 32.08 -1.75
C ARG A 24 -9.74 31.58 -0.31
N LEU A 25 -10.71 30.80 0.14
CA LEU A 25 -10.74 30.19 1.46
C LEU A 25 -9.57 29.20 1.50
N ARG A 26 -8.42 29.66 1.99
CA ARG A 26 -7.31 28.77 2.31
C ARG A 26 -7.84 27.68 3.24
N PRO A 27 -7.51 26.39 3.02
CA PRO A 27 -7.96 25.31 3.89
C PRO A 27 -7.52 25.61 5.33
N ARG A 28 -8.51 25.90 6.20
CA ARG A 28 -8.29 26.46 7.53
C ARG A 28 -7.90 25.35 8.51
N SER A 29 -6.74 25.49 9.16
CA SER A 29 -6.29 24.66 10.30
C SER A 29 -7.12 24.85 11.59
N GLY A 30 -8.30 25.46 11.49
CA GLY A 30 -8.90 26.14 12.62
C GLY A 30 -9.61 25.25 13.64
N ASN A 31 -9.92 24.00 13.31
CA ASN A 31 -10.73 23.14 14.19
C ASN A 31 -10.02 21.84 14.56
N ILE A 32 -8.79 21.64 14.08
CA ILE A 32 -8.06 20.39 14.27
C ILE A 32 -6.64 20.69 14.73
N ALA A 33 -6.19 19.98 15.76
CA ALA A 33 -4.82 20.07 16.27
C ALA A 33 -4.33 18.70 16.75
N LEU A 34 -3.02 18.53 16.84
CA LEU A 34 -2.41 17.47 17.65
C LEU A 34 -2.38 17.90 19.11
N ASP A 35 -2.87 17.07 20.02
CA ASP A 35 -2.62 17.20 21.46
C ASP A 35 -1.32 16.49 21.83
N THR A 36 -0.25 17.24 22.13
CA THR A 36 1.04 16.66 22.49
C THR A 36 1.03 15.93 23.82
N LYS A 37 0.07 16.22 24.71
CA LYS A 37 -0.07 15.52 25.99
C LYS A 37 -0.54 14.07 25.81
N THR A 38 -1.44 13.84 24.84
CA THR A 38 -2.08 12.54 24.62
C THR A 38 -1.64 11.85 23.34
N GLY A 39 -1.01 12.58 22.41
CA GLY A 39 -0.71 12.12 21.05
C GLY A 39 -1.95 12.01 20.15
N LEU A 40 -3.13 12.39 20.65
CA LEU A 40 -4.39 12.24 19.94
C LEU A 40 -4.68 13.44 19.03
N LEU A 41 -5.46 13.16 17.99
CA LEU A 41 -6.03 14.19 17.12
C LEU A 41 -7.22 14.84 17.84
N LEU A 42 -7.11 16.13 18.14
CA LEU A 42 -8.25 16.93 18.56
C LEU A 42 -9.01 17.39 17.33
N ASP A 43 -10.22 16.88 17.14
CA ASP A 43 -11.15 17.38 16.15
C ASP A 43 -12.36 18.03 16.81
N LEU A 44 -12.47 19.35 16.64
CA LEU A 44 -13.57 20.14 17.18
C LEU A 44 -14.66 20.43 16.14
N THR A 45 -14.62 19.76 14.96
CA THR A 45 -15.66 19.87 13.93
C THR A 45 -16.89 19.01 14.21
N THR A 46 -16.74 17.90 14.93
CA THR A 46 -17.72 16.81 15.05
C THR A 46 -18.36 16.69 16.43
N SER A 47 -18.41 17.79 17.21
CA SER A 47 -18.81 17.80 18.63
C SER A 47 -20.10 17.02 18.91
N THR A 48 -19.98 15.76 19.32
CA THR A 48 -21.06 14.86 19.74
C THR A 48 -20.92 14.39 21.19
N SER A 49 -19.88 14.84 21.89
CA SER A 49 -19.65 14.61 23.31
C SER A 49 -19.15 15.92 23.93
N PRO A 50 -19.46 16.27 25.20
CA PRO A 50 -18.95 17.50 25.78
C PRO A 50 -17.44 17.53 25.63
N ALA A 51 -16.94 18.50 24.87
CA ALA A 51 -15.52 18.60 24.62
C ALA A 51 -14.81 18.62 25.99
N PRO A 52 -13.77 17.79 26.21
CA PRO A 52 -12.99 17.88 27.43
C PRO A 52 -12.61 19.35 27.64
N GLN A 53 -12.62 19.84 28.88
CA GLN A 53 -12.23 21.22 29.17
C GLN A 53 -10.77 21.43 28.76
N LEU A 54 -10.57 21.83 27.50
CA LEU A 54 -9.28 22.05 26.91
C LEU A 54 -8.75 23.39 27.44
N PRO A 55 -7.54 23.43 28.05
CA PRO A 55 -6.90 24.68 28.45
C PRO A 55 -6.88 25.68 27.30
N ARG A 56 -7.22 26.94 27.59
CA ARG A 56 -7.22 28.03 26.59
C ARG A 56 -5.81 28.59 26.40
N GLY A 57 -5.63 29.35 25.32
CA GLY A 57 -4.36 29.96 24.95
C GLY A 57 -3.34 28.91 24.48
N ARG A 58 -2.05 29.20 24.64
CA ARG A 58 -0.96 28.30 24.21
C ARG A 58 -0.88 27.01 25.01
N ALA A 59 -1.39 26.99 26.24
CA ALA A 59 -1.44 25.81 27.09
C ALA A 59 -0.09 25.06 27.16
N GLN A 60 1.03 25.77 27.37
CA GLN A 60 2.38 25.19 27.38
C GLN A 60 2.74 24.44 26.08
N ASP A 61 2.37 25.00 24.93
CA ASP A 61 2.57 24.42 23.59
C ASP A 61 1.96 23.02 23.41
N ARG A 62 0.89 22.74 24.16
CA ARG A 62 0.14 21.49 24.11
C ARG A 62 -0.46 21.20 22.74
N TYR A 63 -0.90 22.23 22.01
CA TYR A 63 -1.56 22.06 20.72
C TYR A 63 -0.58 22.32 19.61
N ARG A 64 -0.49 21.42 18.62
CA ARG A 64 0.38 21.60 17.45
C ARG A 64 -0.37 21.53 16.14
N CYS A 65 0.08 22.34 15.18
CA CYS A 65 -0.42 22.31 13.82
C CYS A 65 0.05 21.04 13.12
N LEU A 66 -0.89 20.30 12.52
CA LEU A 66 -0.56 19.10 11.74
C LEU A 66 0.25 19.39 10.48
N ALA A 67 0.09 20.60 9.92
CA ALA A 67 0.76 20.97 8.67
C ALA A 67 2.21 21.44 8.90
N CYS A 68 2.46 22.35 9.86
CA CYS A 68 3.80 22.91 10.10
C CYS A 68 4.46 22.47 11.41
N GLY A 69 3.77 21.74 12.29
CA GLY A 69 4.29 21.28 13.58
C GLY A 69 4.43 22.37 14.65
N LEU A 70 4.17 23.64 14.32
CA LEU A 70 4.30 24.77 15.26
C LEU A 70 3.18 24.76 16.32
N PRO A 71 3.43 25.34 17.51
CA PRO A 71 2.42 25.49 18.55
C PRO A 71 1.19 26.29 18.09
N LEU A 72 0.05 25.96 18.68
CA LEU A 72 -1.24 26.59 18.44
C LEU A 72 -1.87 27.09 19.77
N GLU A 73 -2.64 28.16 19.66
CA GLU A 73 -3.49 28.72 20.71
C GLU A 73 -4.93 28.20 20.57
N HIS A 74 -5.47 27.61 21.64
CA HIS A 74 -6.89 27.27 21.73
C HIS A 74 -7.72 28.48 22.19
N CYS A 75 -8.61 28.97 21.33
CA CYS A 75 -9.39 30.19 21.55
C CYS A 75 -10.66 29.96 22.38
N GLY A 76 -11.02 28.71 22.67
CA GLY A 76 -12.24 28.35 23.38
C GLY A 76 -13.46 28.17 22.46
N PRO A 77 -14.67 28.03 23.04
CA PRO A 77 -15.90 27.83 22.28
C PRO A 77 -16.21 29.04 21.39
N ARG A 78 -16.95 28.81 20.29
CA ARG A 78 -17.44 29.89 19.43
C ARG A 78 -18.42 30.75 20.22
N THR A 79 -17.96 31.88 20.75
CA THR A 79 -18.81 32.85 21.47
C THR A 79 -19.43 33.90 20.54
N ARG A 80 -18.99 33.96 19.27
CA ARG A 80 -19.56 34.84 18.24
C ARG A 80 -19.72 34.11 16.91
N PRO A 81 -20.73 34.46 16.10
CA PRO A 81 -20.92 33.93 14.74
C PRO A 81 -19.80 34.39 13.79
N ASP A 82 -19.11 35.49 14.14
CA ASP A 82 -17.95 36.02 13.42
C ASP A 82 -16.73 35.11 13.64
N PHE A 83 -16.61 34.20 12.70
CA PHE A 83 -15.63 33.14 12.51
C PHE A 83 -14.24 33.36 13.14
N THR A 84 -14.03 32.93 14.39
CA THR A 84 -12.69 32.64 14.92
C THR A 84 -12.42 31.14 14.87
N ALA A 85 -11.34 30.73 14.19
CA ALA A 85 -10.79 29.39 14.29
C ALA A 85 -10.59 29.01 15.78
N ARG A 86 -10.96 27.78 16.17
CA ARG A 86 -10.75 27.28 17.54
C ARG A 86 -9.27 27.12 17.88
N PHE A 87 -8.44 26.76 16.90
CA PHE A 87 -6.98 26.74 17.00
C PHE A 87 -6.33 27.70 16.00
N ARG A 88 -5.32 28.45 16.43
CA ARG A 88 -4.58 29.41 15.58
C ARG A 88 -3.11 29.52 16.00
N HIS A 89 -2.21 29.92 15.10
CA HIS A 89 -0.79 30.09 15.44
C HIS A 89 -0.56 31.32 16.33
N THR A 90 -1.16 32.45 15.98
CA THR A 90 -1.08 33.68 16.76
C THR A 90 -2.40 34.43 16.73
N ARG A 91 -2.61 35.30 17.73
CA ARG A 91 -3.77 36.22 17.77
C ARG A 91 -3.77 37.25 16.64
N HIS A 92 -2.59 37.66 16.18
CA HIS A 92 -2.43 38.75 15.21
C HIS A 92 -2.38 38.27 13.76
N ASP A 93 -2.07 37.00 13.53
CA ASP A 93 -2.11 36.37 12.22
C ASP A 93 -2.69 34.94 12.32
N PRO A 94 -4.03 34.81 12.44
CA PRO A 94 -4.68 33.52 12.67
C PRO A 94 -4.63 32.57 11.45
N ASP A 95 -4.41 33.12 10.25
CA ASP A 95 -4.57 32.40 8.97
C ASP A 95 -3.23 32.01 8.31
N ARG A 96 -2.08 32.45 8.83
CA ARG A 96 -0.77 32.04 8.30
C ARG A 96 -0.26 30.77 8.98
N CYS A 97 -0.44 29.65 8.30
CA CYS A 97 0.38 28.47 8.51
C CYS A 97 1.64 28.57 7.63
N ASN A 98 2.80 28.30 8.21
CA ASN A 98 4.10 28.33 7.51
C ASN A 98 4.33 27.12 6.59
N ALA A 99 3.43 26.12 6.60
CA ALA A 99 3.51 24.98 5.70
C ALA A 99 3.19 25.38 4.25
N SER A 100 3.71 24.63 3.28
CA SER A 100 3.36 24.82 1.87
C SER A 100 1.84 24.68 1.64
N PRO A 101 1.23 25.38 0.68
CA PRO A 101 -0.19 25.23 0.36
C PRO A 101 -0.59 23.78 0.04
N ALA A 102 0.30 23.04 -0.65
CA ALA A 102 0.09 21.62 -0.95
C ALA A 102 0.00 20.77 0.33
N ARG A 103 0.88 21.03 1.32
CA ARG A 103 0.83 20.34 2.61
C ARG A 103 -0.41 20.69 3.41
N GLN A 104 -0.82 21.96 3.42
CA GLN A 104 -2.06 22.36 4.09
C GLN A 104 -3.29 21.68 3.46
N ALA A 105 -3.30 21.52 2.13
CA ALA A 105 -4.37 20.86 1.40
C ALA A 105 -4.40 19.32 1.60
N SER A 106 -3.28 18.68 1.93
CA SER A 106 -3.22 17.23 2.15
C SER A 106 -3.81 16.80 3.50
N ILE A 107 -3.70 17.63 4.54
CA ILE A 107 -4.16 17.30 5.90
C ILE A 107 -5.64 16.89 5.96
N PRO A 108 -6.61 17.66 5.40
CA PRO A 108 -8.01 17.27 5.45
C PRO A 108 -8.27 15.94 4.74
N ALA A 109 -7.54 15.66 3.66
CA ALA A 109 -7.69 14.42 2.90
C ALA A 109 -7.12 13.21 3.66
N ALA A 110 -5.97 13.37 4.33
CA ALA A 110 -5.40 12.36 5.22
C ALA A 110 -6.36 12.03 6.38
N ILE A 111 -6.95 13.06 7.00
CA ILE A 111 -7.92 12.88 8.10
C ILE A 111 -9.18 12.16 7.63
N ARG A 112 -9.74 12.55 6.46
CA ARG A 112 -10.88 11.83 5.87
C ARG A 112 -10.54 10.37 5.58
N ASN A 113 -9.33 10.09 5.10
CA ASN A 113 -8.87 8.73 4.83
C ASN A 113 -8.82 7.88 6.11
N ALA A 114 -8.26 8.43 7.18
CA ALA A 114 -8.19 7.79 8.50
C ALA A 114 -9.58 7.54 9.09
N ARG A 115 -10.50 8.51 9.01
CA ARG A 115 -11.88 8.37 9.48
C ARG A 115 -12.66 7.30 8.72
N ALA A 116 -12.53 7.29 7.39
CA ALA A 116 -13.20 6.27 6.57
C ALA A 116 -12.73 4.86 6.95
N LEU A 117 -11.44 4.69 7.29
CA LEU A 117 -10.95 3.40 7.80
C LEU A 117 -11.49 3.10 9.21
N ALA A 118 -11.49 4.09 10.11
CA ALA A 118 -12.04 3.92 11.46
C ALA A 118 -13.51 3.49 11.43
N GLU A 119 -14.33 4.10 10.58
CA GLU A 119 -15.74 3.76 10.39
C GLU A 119 -15.94 2.34 9.84
N GLN A 120 -15.12 1.94 8.85
CA GLN A 120 -15.12 0.56 8.32
C GLN A 120 -14.75 -0.46 9.40
N LEU A 121 -13.75 -0.16 10.23
CA LEU A 121 -13.34 -1.04 11.32
C LEU A 121 -14.40 -1.09 12.41
N HIS A 122 -14.98 0.04 12.80
CA HIS A 122 -16.07 0.10 13.78
C HIS A 122 -17.29 -0.72 13.33
N THR A 123 -17.67 -0.65 12.04
CA THR A 123 -18.77 -1.45 11.49
C THR A 123 -18.53 -2.96 11.60
N THR A 124 -17.27 -3.39 11.47
CA THR A 124 -16.89 -4.80 11.58
C THR A 124 -16.61 -5.25 13.02
N GLN A 125 -16.39 -4.31 13.93
CA GLN A 125 -16.11 -4.54 15.36
C GLN A 125 -16.65 -3.40 16.24
N PRO A 126 -17.95 -3.42 16.56
CA PRO A 126 -18.59 -2.32 17.29
C PRO A 126 -18.09 -2.17 18.73
N SER A 127 -17.54 -3.22 19.33
CA SER A 127 -17.00 -3.22 20.70
C SER A 127 -15.60 -2.61 20.82
N THR A 128 -14.95 -2.29 19.71
CA THR A 128 -13.58 -1.73 19.71
C THR A 128 -13.66 -0.21 19.79
N ARG A 129 -13.02 0.38 20.80
CA ARG A 129 -12.82 1.83 20.87
C ARG A 129 -11.71 2.21 19.89
N ILE A 130 -11.96 3.22 19.05
CA ILE A 130 -11.01 3.68 18.03
C ILE A 130 -10.77 5.17 18.24
N ASP A 131 -9.53 5.53 18.58
CA ASP A 131 -9.09 6.92 18.72
C ASP A 131 -8.16 7.29 17.54
N LEU A 132 -8.33 8.48 16.96
CA LEU A 132 -7.40 9.00 15.95
C LEU A 132 -6.20 9.65 16.64
N ALA A 133 -5.00 9.29 16.21
CA ALA A 133 -3.74 9.77 16.77
C ALA A 133 -2.77 10.27 15.68
N VAL A 134 -1.68 10.90 16.12
CA VAL A 134 -0.55 11.27 15.25
C VAL A 134 0.70 10.62 15.82
N THR A 135 1.27 9.67 15.09
CA THR A 135 2.42 8.88 15.56
C THR A 135 3.76 9.39 15.05
N ALA A 136 3.75 10.17 13.97
CA ALA A 136 4.91 10.94 13.53
C ALA A 136 4.47 12.29 12.95
N VAL A 137 5.24 13.33 13.27
CA VAL A 137 4.98 14.68 12.75
C VAL A 137 5.37 14.80 11.28
N ALA A 138 4.91 15.85 10.60
CA ALA A 138 5.34 16.15 9.24
C ALA A 138 6.86 16.37 9.17
N ASP A 139 7.50 15.90 8.10
CA ASP A 139 8.95 15.98 7.91
C ASP A 139 9.31 16.16 6.43
N GLY A 140 10.09 17.20 6.11
CA GLY A 140 10.26 17.62 4.70
C GLY A 140 8.90 17.82 4.05
N GLU A 141 8.68 17.28 2.85
CA GLU A 141 7.37 17.28 2.16
C GLU A 141 6.40 16.16 2.60
N CYS A 142 6.84 15.24 3.47
CA CYS A 142 6.00 14.15 3.92
C CYS A 142 4.93 14.66 4.89
N PRO A 143 3.64 14.33 4.67
CA PRO A 143 2.58 14.67 5.62
C PRO A 143 2.79 13.96 6.97
N PRO A 144 2.14 14.41 8.05
CA PRO A 144 2.19 13.70 9.32
C PRO A 144 1.59 12.30 9.17
N VAL A 145 2.14 11.33 9.91
CA VAL A 145 1.63 9.97 9.95
C VAL A 145 0.49 9.92 10.97
N LEU A 146 -0.73 9.85 10.45
CA LEU A 146 -1.91 9.59 11.26
C LEU A 146 -1.96 8.12 11.67
N ALA A 147 -2.57 7.84 12.81
CA ALA A 147 -2.80 6.47 13.26
C ALA A 147 -4.19 6.28 13.84
N LEU A 148 -4.64 5.03 13.85
CA LEU A 148 -5.79 4.58 14.61
C LEU A 148 -5.28 3.78 15.81
N HIS A 149 -5.61 4.23 17.02
CA HIS A 149 -5.39 3.47 18.25
C HIS A 149 -6.66 2.69 18.55
N LEU A 150 -6.55 1.36 18.49
CA LEU A 150 -7.65 0.45 18.72
C LEU A 150 -7.47 -0.18 20.09
N HIS A 151 -8.47 0.01 20.94
CA HIS A 151 -8.52 -0.53 22.28
C HIS A 151 -9.65 -1.55 22.36
N SER A 152 -9.29 -2.80 22.59
CA SER A 152 -10.21 -3.93 22.71
C SER A 152 -9.82 -4.81 23.90
N HIS A 153 -10.72 -5.69 24.32
CA HIS A 153 -10.44 -6.72 25.34
C HIS A 153 -9.32 -7.70 24.91
N GLN A 154 -8.99 -7.76 23.63
CA GLN A 154 -7.98 -8.65 23.06
C GLN A 154 -6.58 -8.01 22.99
N GLY A 155 -6.46 -6.76 23.44
CA GLY A 155 -5.23 -5.98 23.43
C GLY A 155 -5.35 -4.69 22.61
N SER A 156 -4.24 -3.94 22.62
CA SER A 156 -4.08 -2.66 21.91
C SER A 156 -3.41 -2.86 20.56
N ILE A 157 -3.95 -2.20 19.53
CA ILE A 157 -3.39 -2.21 18.17
C ILE A 157 -3.26 -0.77 17.70
N THR A 158 -2.10 -0.42 17.16
CA THR A 158 -1.85 0.86 16.51
C THR A 158 -1.71 0.64 15.01
N ILE A 159 -2.58 1.30 14.23
CA ILE A 159 -2.57 1.24 12.77
C ILE A 159 -2.09 2.59 12.24
N HIS A 160 -0.82 2.68 11.89
CA HIS A 160 -0.20 3.82 11.23
C HIS A 160 -0.63 3.88 9.75
N LEU A 161 -0.87 5.08 9.24
CA LEU A 161 -1.37 5.30 7.89
C LEU A 161 -0.37 6.14 7.08
N ALA A 162 0.23 5.50 6.08
CA ALA A 162 1.00 6.22 5.07
C ALA A 162 0.02 6.90 4.08
N TYR A 163 0.17 8.20 3.89
CA TYR A 163 -0.72 8.98 3.03
C TYR A 163 0.06 9.79 2.00
N ALA A 164 -0.39 9.71 0.75
CA ALA A 164 0.14 10.40 -0.45
C ALA A 164 1.59 10.08 -0.86
N SER A 165 2.47 9.77 0.08
CA SER A 165 3.86 9.39 -0.17
C SER A 165 4.33 8.32 0.80
N ASP A 166 5.46 7.69 0.46
CA ASP A 166 6.20 6.89 1.43
C ASP A 166 6.72 7.77 2.59
N LEU A 167 7.06 7.13 3.70
CA LEU A 167 7.54 7.80 4.91
C LEU A 167 8.96 8.32 4.73
N SER A 168 9.26 9.45 5.37
CA SER A 168 10.65 9.90 5.52
C SER A 168 11.44 8.95 6.42
N ALA A 169 12.77 8.96 6.32
CA ALA A 169 13.64 8.16 7.18
C ALA A 169 13.38 8.46 8.67
N ARG A 170 13.22 9.74 9.02
CA ARG A 170 12.94 10.17 10.40
C ARG A 170 11.59 9.66 10.90
N GLN A 171 10.54 9.73 10.07
CA GLN A 171 9.22 9.21 10.44
C GLN A 171 9.26 7.70 10.66
N ALA A 172 9.94 6.97 9.78
CA ALA A 172 10.10 5.53 9.93
C ALA A 172 10.93 5.15 11.16
N ASP A 173 11.96 5.93 11.53
CA ASP A 173 12.72 5.71 12.78
C ASP A 173 11.85 5.96 14.02
N GLN A 174 11.00 7.00 13.98
CA GLN A 174 10.03 7.29 15.05
C GLN A 174 9.03 6.14 15.23
N LEU A 175 8.49 5.60 14.13
CA LEU A 175 7.59 4.44 14.15
C LEU A 175 8.29 3.20 14.72
N ALA A 176 9.51 2.90 14.25
CA ALA A 176 10.29 1.77 14.72
C ALA A 176 10.61 1.87 16.22
N TYR A 177 10.90 3.09 16.71
CA TYR A 177 11.11 3.34 18.13
C TYR A 177 9.83 3.10 18.95
N THR A 178 8.68 3.63 18.50
CA THR A 178 7.41 3.42 19.20
C THR A 178 7.00 1.95 19.28
N ALA A 179 7.31 1.16 18.25
CA ALA A 179 6.96 -0.25 18.19
C ALA A 179 7.91 -1.16 18.98
N ARG A 180 8.92 -0.62 19.68
CA ARG A 180 9.74 -1.40 20.63
C ARG A 180 8.94 -1.83 21.86
N ASP A 181 7.88 -1.09 22.18
CA ASP A 181 6.90 -1.54 23.17
C ASP A 181 6.11 -2.73 22.61
N THR A 182 6.32 -3.90 23.18
CA THR A 182 5.73 -5.16 22.72
C THR A 182 4.29 -5.36 23.21
N THR A 183 3.78 -4.48 24.07
CA THR A 183 2.41 -4.56 24.59
C THR A 183 1.36 -4.19 23.53
N THR A 184 1.76 -3.40 22.54
CA THR A 184 0.91 -2.92 21.46
C THR A 184 1.38 -3.49 20.12
N ARG A 185 0.44 -3.93 19.28
CA ARG A 185 0.78 -4.37 17.93
C ARG A 185 0.75 -3.21 16.96
N HIS A 186 1.82 -3.04 16.18
CA HIS A 186 1.96 -1.93 15.25
C HIS A 186 1.83 -2.40 13.80
N TRP A 187 0.91 -1.79 13.06
CA TRP A 187 0.72 -1.97 11.62
C TRP A 187 0.99 -0.67 10.89
N LEU A 188 1.76 -0.71 9.80
CA LEU A 188 1.84 0.38 8.84
C LEU A 188 1.07 0.01 7.59
N LEU A 189 0.00 0.75 7.33
CA LEU A 189 -0.85 0.55 6.17
C LEU A 189 -0.59 1.60 5.10
N TYR A 190 -0.23 1.11 3.93
CA TYR A 190 -0.18 1.87 2.70
C TYR A 190 -1.49 1.74 1.94
N ASP A 191 -1.90 2.79 1.23
CA ASP A 191 -2.95 2.66 0.23
C ASP A 191 -2.37 2.04 -1.04
N ARG A 192 -2.98 0.95 -1.55
CA ARG A 192 -2.52 0.25 -2.75
C ARG A 192 -2.66 1.09 -4.02
N LEU A 193 -3.62 2.04 -4.04
CA LEU A 193 -3.89 2.87 -5.21
C LEU A 193 -2.91 4.05 -5.34
N THR A 194 -2.10 4.32 -4.33
CA THR A 194 -1.11 5.39 -4.37
C THR A 194 0.15 4.89 -5.08
N SER A 195 0.42 5.41 -6.27
CA SER A 195 1.53 4.99 -7.14
C SER A 195 2.93 5.19 -6.53
N THR A 196 3.09 6.12 -5.60
CA THR A 196 4.36 6.39 -4.91
C THR A 196 4.68 5.35 -3.83
N HIS A 197 3.70 4.53 -3.43
CA HIS A 197 3.91 3.52 -2.39
C HIS A 197 4.52 2.24 -2.93
N THR A 198 4.37 1.90 -4.22
CA THR A 198 4.80 0.60 -4.75
C THR A 198 5.20 0.70 -6.21
N ARG A 199 6.17 -0.11 -6.62
CA ARG A 199 6.42 -0.39 -8.03
C ARG A 199 5.89 -1.78 -8.37
N ASP A 200 4.89 -1.85 -9.23
CA ASP A 200 4.25 -3.11 -9.61
C ASP A 200 5.19 -3.98 -10.47
N LEU A 201 5.32 -5.26 -10.14
CA LEU A 201 6.09 -6.27 -10.88
C LEU A 201 5.19 -7.27 -11.62
N GLY A 202 3.87 -7.08 -11.57
CA GLY A 202 2.90 -7.98 -12.17
C GLY A 202 2.38 -8.99 -11.16
N HIS A 203 2.32 -10.27 -11.56
CA HIS A 203 1.65 -11.30 -10.77
C HIS A 203 2.36 -12.64 -10.87
N ILE A 204 2.24 -13.44 -9.82
CA ILE A 204 2.57 -14.86 -9.83
C ILE A 204 1.30 -15.70 -9.71
N THR A 205 1.36 -16.94 -10.22
CA THR A 205 0.32 -17.94 -9.98
C THR A 205 0.81 -18.92 -8.94
N VAL A 206 0.04 -19.05 -7.86
CA VAL A 206 0.25 -20.00 -6.78
C VAL A 206 -0.88 -21.02 -6.77
N ARG A 207 -0.64 -22.22 -6.23
CA ARG A 207 -1.65 -23.29 -6.17
C ARG A 207 -1.91 -23.80 -4.75
N PRO A 208 -2.22 -22.93 -3.77
CA PRO A 208 -2.63 -23.39 -2.46
C PRO A 208 -3.88 -24.27 -2.61
N HIS A 209 -3.92 -25.40 -1.89
CA HIS A 209 -5.04 -26.35 -1.94
C HIS A 209 -5.45 -26.80 -3.36
N ARG A 210 -4.47 -26.92 -4.27
CA ARG A 210 -4.63 -27.29 -5.68
C ARG A 210 -5.42 -26.29 -6.55
N GLN A 211 -5.78 -25.13 -6.01
CA GLN A 211 -6.52 -24.09 -6.73
C GLN A 211 -5.58 -23.00 -7.24
N ASN A 212 -5.68 -22.67 -8.53
CA ASN A 212 -4.91 -21.57 -9.11
C ASN A 212 -5.36 -20.23 -8.51
N GLN A 213 -4.44 -19.55 -7.84
CA GLN A 213 -4.64 -18.20 -7.32
C GLN A 213 -3.57 -17.29 -7.91
N ARG A 214 -3.98 -16.14 -8.42
CA ARG A 214 -3.09 -15.11 -8.94
C ARG A 214 -2.83 -14.08 -7.85
N LEU A 215 -1.58 -13.90 -7.47
CA LEU A 215 -1.15 -12.95 -6.45
C LEU A 215 -0.36 -11.82 -7.09
N GLU A 216 -0.59 -10.60 -6.62
CA GLU A 216 0.16 -9.42 -7.05
C GLU A 216 1.59 -9.46 -6.48
N CYS A 217 2.54 -8.96 -7.26
CA CYS A 217 3.93 -8.81 -6.88
C CYS A 217 4.39 -7.36 -7.04
N LEU A 218 5.23 -6.89 -6.14
CA LEU A 218 5.78 -5.54 -6.15
C LEU A 218 7.23 -5.51 -5.70
N THR A 219 7.92 -4.44 -6.09
CA THR A 219 9.21 -4.07 -5.50
C THR A 219 8.94 -3.14 -4.32
N PRO A 220 9.31 -3.52 -3.08
CA PRO A 220 9.18 -2.64 -1.93
C PRO A 220 10.21 -1.50 -2.01
N THR A 221 9.87 -0.36 -1.43
CA THR A 221 10.80 0.78 -1.27
C THR A 221 11.86 0.46 -0.22
N THR A 222 12.93 1.27 -0.17
CA THR A 222 13.97 1.16 0.87
C THR A 222 13.39 1.32 2.27
N THR A 223 12.46 2.27 2.46
CA THR A 223 11.79 2.50 3.75
C THR A 223 10.93 1.31 4.17
N GLN A 224 10.19 0.70 3.24
CA GLN A 224 9.38 -0.50 3.50
C GLN A 224 10.25 -1.69 3.90
N ARG A 225 11.35 -1.95 3.16
CA ARG A 225 12.31 -3.00 3.51
C ARG A 225 12.88 -2.80 4.91
N ARG A 226 13.26 -1.57 5.24
CA ARG A 226 13.81 -1.22 6.55
C ARG A 226 12.78 -1.42 7.67
N LEU A 227 11.53 -1.04 7.46
CA LEU A 227 10.48 -1.22 8.47
C LEU A 227 10.07 -2.69 8.64
N ALA A 228 10.14 -3.51 7.59
CA ALA A 228 9.83 -4.93 7.68
C ALA A 228 10.76 -5.72 8.61
N THR A 229 11.96 -5.19 8.91
CA THR A 229 12.89 -5.78 9.88
C THR A 229 12.65 -5.32 11.33
N THR A 230 11.63 -4.48 11.54
CA THR A 230 11.24 -3.98 12.86
C THR A 230 9.98 -4.69 13.37
N PRO A 231 9.55 -4.45 14.63
CA PRO A 231 8.28 -4.95 15.13
C PRO A 231 7.04 -4.44 14.36
N VAL A 232 7.15 -3.36 13.57
CA VAL A 232 6.06 -2.82 12.73
C VAL A 232 5.74 -3.77 11.57
N ALA A 233 4.50 -4.23 11.48
CA ALA A 233 4.02 -5.03 10.37
C ALA A 233 3.57 -4.14 9.19
N VAL A 234 4.19 -4.31 8.03
CA VAL A 234 3.86 -3.55 6.81
C VAL A 234 2.76 -4.27 6.02
N ALA A 235 1.74 -3.55 5.57
CA ALA A 235 0.68 -4.08 4.70
C ALA A 235 0.05 -3.00 3.82
N TRP A 236 -0.77 -3.43 2.86
CA TRP A 236 -1.54 -2.52 1.99
C TRP A 236 -3.03 -2.69 2.17
N ARG A 237 -3.77 -1.60 1.99
CA ARG A 237 -5.23 -1.60 1.88
C ARG A 237 -5.63 -1.50 0.42
N ALA A 238 -6.55 -2.36 -0.01
CA ALA A 238 -7.18 -2.28 -1.32
C ALA A 238 -8.65 -2.70 -1.27
N GLN A 239 -9.58 -1.78 -1.50
CA GLN A 239 -11.02 -2.08 -1.70
C GLN A 239 -11.66 -3.06 -0.68
N GLY A 240 -11.40 -2.86 0.62
CA GLY A 240 -11.92 -3.72 1.69
C GLY A 240 -11.10 -5.00 1.94
N LEU A 241 -9.94 -5.11 1.30
CA LEU A 241 -8.92 -6.14 1.56
C LEU A 241 -7.73 -5.53 2.28
N LEU A 242 -7.13 -6.34 3.14
CA LEU A 242 -5.79 -6.19 3.66
C LEU A 242 -4.87 -7.09 2.83
N LEU A 243 -3.81 -6.52 2.29
CA LEU A 243 -2.82 -7.22 1.50
C LEU A 243 -1.55 -7.38 2.34
N ILE A 244 -1.29 -8.61 2.79
CA ILE A 244 -0.12 -8.93 3.62
C ILE A 244 1.03 -9.37 2.73
N PRO A 245 2.24 -8.80 2.88
CA PRO A 245 3.37 -9.18 2.07
C PRO A 245 4.03 -10.47 2.55
N PHE A 246 4.52 -11.25 1.60
CA PHE A 246 5.57 -12.25 1.80
C PHE A 246 6.72 -11.98 0.83
N GLY A 247 7.94 -12.36 1.21
CA GLY A 247 9.10 -12.15 0.35
C GLY A 247 9.24 -13.29 -0.65
N GLY A 248 9.69 -12.96 -1.86
CA GLY A 248 9.99 -13.92 -2.90
C GLY A 248 11.42 -13.78 -3.38
N HIS A 249 12.04 -14.90 -3.70
CA HIS A 249 13.41 -15.02 -4.18
C HIS A 249 13.38 -15.83 -5.47
N THR A 250 14.08 -15.36 -6.50
CA THR A 250 14.33 -16.20 -7.68
C THR A 250 15.29 -17.31 -7.29
N SER A 251 14.98 -18.55 -7.64
CA SER A 251 15.80 -19.71 -7.37
C SER A 251 16.12 -20.42 -8.67
N LEU A 252 17.39 -20.77 -8.87
CA LEU A 252 17.82 -21.66 -9.93
C LEU A 252 18.10 -23.02 -9.31
N HIS A 253 17.40 -24.06 -9.77
CA HIS A 253 17.63 -25.43 -9.34
C HIS A 253 18.57 -26.14 -10.31
N GLU A 254 19.62 -26.73 -9.76
CA GLU A 254 20.50 -27.62 -10.52
C GLU A 254 19.87 -29.03 -10.62
N PRO A 255 19.92 -29.67 -11.81
CA PRO A 255 19.50 -31.06 -11.97
C PRO A 255 20.33 -31.98 -11.07
N ARG A 256 19.67 -32.92 -10.37
CA ARG A 256 20.37 -33.96 -9.61
C ARG A 256 20.73 -35.14 -10.50
N SER A 257 21.62 -36.01 -10.01
CA SER A 257 21.88 -37.31 -10.65
C SER A 257 20.56 -38.06 -10.88
N GLY A 258 20.35 -38.56 -12.10
CA GLY A 258 19.11 -39.22 -12.51
C GLY A 258 17.95 -38.27 -12.89
N GLU A 259 18.21 -36.96 -13.01
CA GLU A 259 17.24 -35.98 -13.52
C GLU A 259 17.75 -35.34 -14.82
N ASP A 260 16.88 -35.20 -15.82
CA ASP A 260 17.17 -34.48 -17.05
C ASP A 260 16.21 -33.31 -17.22
N TRP A 261 16.75 -32.09 -17.14
CA TRP A 261 15.99 -30.85 -17.24
C TRP A 261 16.32 -30.11 -18.55
N THR A 262 16.67 -30.83 -19.62
CA THR A 262 16.92 -30.23 -20.94
C THR A 262 15.64 -30.19 -21.80
N GLY A 263 15.67 -29.46 -22.93
CA GLY A 263 14.54 -29.38 -23.85
C GLY A 263 13.30 -28.76 -23.21
N PRO A 264 12.09 -29.36 -23.34
CA PRO A 264 10.86 -28.83 -22.76
C PRO A 264 10.91 -28.61 -21.23
N ALA A 265 11.76 -29.37 -20.51
CA ALA A 265 11.94 -29.28 -19.07
C ALA A 265 12.96 -28.20 -18.63
N ALA A 266 13.63 -27.50 -19.55
CA ALA A 266 14.62 -26.46 -19.23
C ALA A 266 14.05 -25.32 -18.38
N SER A 267 12.76 -25.01 -18.58
CA SER A 267 12.06 -24.01 -17.77
C SER A 267 11.97 -24.39 -16.29
N PHE A 268 12.08 -25.67 -15.93
CA PHE A 268 11.95 -26.13 -14.55
C PHE A 268 13.09 -25.65 -13.66
N GLN A 269 14.27 -25.38 -14.25
CA GLN A 269 15.45 -24.85 -13.55
C GLN A 269 15.12 -23.53 -12.87
N ARG A 270 14.29 -22.70 -13.50
CA ARG A 270 13.89 -21.40 -12.97
C ARG A 270 12.66 -21.56 -12.09
N ASP A 271 12.80 -21.23 -10.81
CA ASP A 271 11.69 -21.17 -9.87
C ASP A 271 11.74 -19.92 -9.00
N TRP A 272 10.78 -19.81 -8.10
CA TRP A 272 10.82 -18.89 -6.99
C TRP A 272 10.59 -19.60 -5.66
N LYS A 273 11.18 -19.07 -4.61
CA LYS A 273 10.97 -19.48 -3.22
C LYS A 273 10.43 -18.32 -2.41
N ILE A 274 9.64 -18.61 -1.39
CA ILE A 274 9.10 -17.59 -0.47
C ILE A 274 9.91 -17.55 0.81
N SER A 275 10.08 -16.36 1.39
CA SER A 275 10.50 -16.18 2.78
C SER A 275 9.27 -16.16 3.70
N HIS A 276 9.42 -16.75 4.90
CA HIS A 276 8.35 -16.89 5.89
C HIS A 276 8.79 -16.38 7.27
N PRO A 277 7.84 -15.92 8.13
CA PRO A 277 6.45 -15.54 7.84
C PRO A 277 6.33 -14.09 7.32
N ARG A 278 7.44 -13.35 7.29
CA ARG A 278 7.55 -11.98 6.79
C ARG A 278 8.54 -11.95 5.61
N PRO A 279 8.50 -10.92 4.76
CA PRO A 279 9.52 -10.77 3.74
C PRO A 279 10.91 -10.68 4.36
N ALA A 280 11.82 -11.54 3.92
CA ALA A 280 13.22 -11.45 4.33
C ALA A 280 13.85 -10.15 3.78
N PRO A 281 14.88 -9.60 4.46
CA PRO A 281 15.52 -8.34 4.04
C PRO A 281 16.05 -8.37 2.59
N ASP A 282 16.50 -9.53 2.16
CA ASP A 282 17.10 -9.85 0.86
C ASP A 282 16.08 -10.33 -0.19
N ALA A 283 14.78 -10.36 0.13
CA ALA A 283 13.75 -10.73 -0.84
C ALA A 283 13.79 -9.83 -2.08
N THR A 284 13.78 -10.41 -3.28
CA THR A 284 13.90 -9.66 -4.53
C THR A 284 12.60 -8.95 -4.89
N TRP A 285 11.46 -9.53 -4.51
CA TRP A 285 10.12 -8.97 -4.67
C TRP A 285 9.22 -9.36 -3.50
N TRP A 286 8.12 -8.63 -3.30
CA TRP A 286 7.10 -8.97 -2.31
C TRP A 286 5.81 -9.40 -3.01
N GLY A 287 5.29 -10.57 -2.65
CA GLY A 287 3.97 -11.03 -3.08
C GLY A 287 2.90 -10.62 -2.07
N LEU A 288 1.69 -10.33 -2.53
CA LEU A 288 0.61 -9.82 -1.69
C LEU A 288 -0.51 -10.86 -1.52
N ILE A 289 -0.74 -11.26 -0.27
CA ILE A 289 -1.82 -12.16 0.12
C ILE A 289 -3.07 -11.35 0.46
N PRO A 290 -4.19 -11.52 -0.25
CA PRO A 290 -5.42 -10.83 0.07
C PRO A 290 -6.15 -11.50 1.24
N LEU A 291 -6.31 -10.75 2.32
CA LEU A 291 -7.18 -11.08 3.45
C LEU A 291 -8.32 -10.06 3.56
N PRO A 292 -9.46 -10.41 4.18
CA PRO A 292 -10.49 -9.43 4.52
C PRO A 292 -9.94 -8.34 5.43
N LEU A 293 -10.32 -7.06 5.23
CA LEU A 293 -9.84 -5.94 6.06
C LEU A 293 -10.08 -6.14 7.56
N ARG A 294 -11.19 -6.80 7.92
CA ARG A 294 -11.53 -7.20 9.30
C ARG A 294 -10.45 -8.05 9.99
N ALA A 295 -9.51 -8.61 9.24
CA ALA A 295 -8.39 -9.36 9.79
C ALA A 295 -7.44 -8.47 10.61
N LEU A 296 -7.32 -7.17 10.30
CA LEU A 296 -6.44 -6.21 11.01
C LEU A 296 -6.57 -6.24 12.53
N THR A 297 -7.77 -6.56 12.99
CA THR A 297 -8.19 -6.40 14.38
C THR A 297 -8.67 -7.72 14.99
N ALA A 298 -8.57 -8.81 14.24
CA ALA A 298 -8.98 -10.11 14.69
C ALA A 298 -7.76 -10.90 15.22
N PRO A 299 -7.92 -11.71 16.29
CA PRO A 299 -6.92 -12.69 16.68
C PRO A 299 -6.65 -13.67 15.52
N THR A 300 -7.64 -13.83 14.63
CA THR A 300 -7.55 -14.67 13.45
C THR A 300 -6.55 -14.20 12.42
N LEU A 301 -6.02 -12.97 12.44
CA LEU A 301 -4.89 -12.63 11.56
C LEU A 301 -3.57 -13.25 12.07
N LEU A 302 -3.45 -13.49 13.37
CA LEU A 302 -2.35 -14.27 13.95
C LEU A 302 -2.39 -15.74 13.51
N THR A 303 -3.53 -16.23 13.02
CA THR A 303 -3.67 -17.62 12.56
C THR A 303 -3.79 -17.71 11.04
N ALA A 304 -4.56 -16.83 10.40
CA ALA A 304 -4.83 -16.83 8.96
C ALA A 304 -3.60 -16.45 8.14
N ALA A 305 -2.79 -15.50 8.59
CA ALA A 305 -1.55 -15.16 7.88
C ALA A 305 -0.54 -16.31 7.97
N PRO A 306 -0.21 -16.88 9.16
CA PRO A 306 0.65 -18.06 9.23
C PRO A 306 0.11 -19.28 8.48
N GLN A 307 -1.20 -19.54 8.53
CA GLN A 307 -1.81 -20.65 7.80
C GLN A 307 -1.67 -20.45 6.29
N THR A 308 -1.97 -19.25 5.79
CA THR A 308 -1.82 -18.95 4.35
C THR A 308 -0.36 -19.08 3.92
N MET A 309 0.58 -18.67 4.77
CA MET A 309 2.02 -18.85 4.53
C MET A 309 2.41 -20.33 4.46
N ALA A 310 1.93 -21.15 5.40
CA ALA A 310 2.17 -22.60 5.39
C ALA A 310 1.58 -23.27 4.13
N ASP A 311 0.42 -22.81 3.68
CA ASP A 311 -0.21 -23.31 2.46
C ASP A 311 0.57 -22.93 1.19
N LEU A 312 1.13 -21.72 1.15
CA LEU A 312 2.01 -21.28 0.06
C LEU A 312 3.32 -22.06 0.05
N GLU A 313 3.89 -22.33 1.23
CA GLU A 313 5.10 -23.14 1.37
C GLU A 313 4.86 -24.59 0.91
N ARG A 314 3.72 -25.18 1.27
CA ARG A 314 3.34 -26.51 0.79
C ARG A 314 3.17 -26.52 -0.73
N ALA A 315 2.57 -25.47 -1.31
CA ALA A 315 2.42 -25.34 -2.76
C ALA A 315 3.78 -25.19 -3.47
N GLN A 316 4.75 -24.50 -2.86
CA GLN A 316 6.13 -24.42 -3.35
C GLN A 316 6.78 -25.80 -3.37
N HIS A 317 6.76 -26.54 -2.26
CA HIS A 317 7.34 -27.88 -2.18
C HIS A 317 6.70 -28.86 -3.17
N GLY A 318 5.37 -28.78 -3.34
CA GLY A 318 4.64 -29.59 -4.31
C GLY A 318 5.06 -29.28 -5.76
N ARG A 319 5.27 -28.00 -6.09
CA ARG A 319 5.75 -27.57 -7.40
C ARG A 319 7.17 -28.05 -7.69
N GLU A 320 8.09 -27.93 -6.73
CA GLU A 320 9.46 -28.45 -6.86
C GLU A 320 9.43 -29.97 -7.05
N SER A 321 8.69 -30.69 -6.22
CA SER A 321 8.57 -32.16 -6.28
C SER A 321 8.03 -32.63 -7.63
N TYR A 322 7.01 -31.95 -8.15
CA TYR A 322 6.45 -32.22 -9.48
C TYR A 322 7.50 -32.05 -10.58
N ARG A 323 8.24 -30.94 -10.58
CA ARG A 323 9.28 -30.67 -11.59
C ARG A 323 10.40 -31.71 -11.55
N ARG A 324 10.84 -32.07 -10.34
CA ARG A 324 11.84 -33.14 -10.14
C ARG A 324 11.35 -34.49 -10.67
N ALA A 325 10.10 -34.85 -10.40
CA ALA A 325 9.50 -36.08 -10.92
C ALA A 325 9.45 -36.09 -12.46
N GLN A 326 9.12 -34.96 -13.09
CA GLN A 326 9.16 -34.81 -14.54
C GLN A 326 10.59 -34.92 -15.10
N GLY A 327 11.57 -34.30 -14.44
CA GLY A 327 12.99 -34.43 -14.80
C GLY A 327 13.49 -35.88 -14.73
N ARG A 328 13.07 -36.65 -13.71
CA ARG A 328 13.36 -38.10 -13.63
C ARG A 328 12.68 -38.89 -14.74
N ALA A 329 11.40 -38.61 -15.01
CA ALA A 329 10.66 -39.30 -16.07
C ALA A 329 11.31 -39.07 -17.45
N GLN A 330 11.79 -37.85 -17.71
CA GLN A 330 12.52 -37.52 -18.93
C GLN A 330 13.86 -38.25 -19.03
N PHE A 331 14.62 -38.32 -17.93
CA PHE A 331 15.88 -39.07 -17.87
C PHE A 331 15.67 -40.55 -18.22
N VAL A 332 14.67 -41.20 -17.61
CA VAL A 332 14.31 -42.59 -17.91
C VAL A 332 13.92 -42.76 -19.37
N ARG A 333 13.09 -41.86 -19.91
CA ARG A 333 12.66 -41.91 -21.31
C ARG A 333 13.84 -41.80 -22.29
N LYS A 334 14.82 -40.94 -22.01
CA LYS A 334 16.05 -40.85 -22.82
C LYS A 334 16.93 -42.09 -22.70
N GLY A 335 17.04 -42.67 -21.50
CA GLY A 335 17.78 -43.92 -21.29
C GLY A 335 17.16 -45.11 -22.04
N GLN A 336 15.83 -45.16 -22.15
CA GLN A 336 15.11 -46.18 -22.93
C GLN A 336 15.21 -45.97 -24.45
N LEU A 337 15.35 -44.71 -24.89
CA LEU A 337 15.53 -44.34 -26.30
C LEU A 337 17.00 -44.31 -26.73
N ALA A 338 17.95 -44.54 -25.82
CA ALA A 338 19.35 -44.67 -26.18
C ALA A 338 19.50 -45.90 -27.09
N PRO A 339 19.96 -45.75 -28.34
CA PRO A 339 20.09 -46.89 -29.22
C PRO A 339 21.05 -47.87 -28.58
N ALA A 340 20.62 -49.13 -28.43
CA ALA A 340 21.53 -50.23 -28.23
C ALA A 340 22.59 -50.09 -29.31
N LYS A 341 23.83 -49.76 -28.93
CA LYS A 341 24.97 -49.82 -29.83
C LYS A 341 25.14 -51.29 -30.22
N THR A 342 24.42 -51.73 -31.23
CA THR A 342 24.79 -52.91 -31.99
C THR A 342 26.15 -52.60 -32.61
N PRO A 343 27.22 -53.33 -32.29
CA PRO A 343 28.50 -53.11 -32.94
C PRO A 343 28.32 -53.44 -34.43
N ALA A 344 28.35 -52.42 -35.29
CA ALA A 344 28.35 -52.61 -36.73
C ALA A 344 29.67 -53.29 -37.12
N PRO A 345 29.64 -54.36 -37.95
CA PRO A 345 30.86 -54.95 -38.46
C PRO A 345 31.56 -53.97 -39.40
N SER A 346 32.85 -53.78 -39.16
CA SER A 346 33.78 -52.97 -39.94
C SER A 346 33.76 -53.37 -41.41
N GLN A 347 33.58 -52.41 -42.32
CA GLN A 347 33.97 -52.55 -43.71
C GLN A 347 34.95 -51.43 -44.12
N PRO A 348 35.90 -51.72 -45.03
CA PRO A 348 37.08 -50.88 -45.27
C PRO A 348 36.84 -49.74 -46.28
N ALA A 349 37.69 -48.71 -46.19
CA ALA A 349 37.72 -47.46 -46.97
C ALA A 349 38.00 -47.63 -48.49
N LEU A 350 37.59 -46.70 -49.37
CA LEU A 350 38.31 -45.48 -49.86
C LEU A 350 37.50 -44.85 -51.05
N PRO A 351 37.87 -43.72 -51.71
CA PRO A 351 38.21 -42.36 -51.24
C PRO A 351 37.53 -41.18 -52.02
N MET A 352 37.55 -39.98 -51.40
CA MET A 352 37.59 -38.59 -51.93
C MET A 352 36.60 -38.04 -52.99
N ALA A 353 35.96 -36.90 -52.65
CA ALA A 353 35.87 -35.70 -53.49
C ALA A 353 35.69 -34.42 -52.63
N VAL A 354 36.22 -33.31 -53.14
CA VAL A 354 36.64 -32.06 -52.47
C VAL A 354 35.50 -31.03 -52.31
N ALA A 355 35.70 -30.12 -51.34
CA ALA A 355 34.85 -29.03 -50.85
C ALA A 355 34.52 -27.88 -51.84
N ALA A 356 33.46 -27.09 -51.53
CA ALA A 356 33.46 -25.63 -51.27
C ALA A 356 31.99 -25.08 -51.14
N PRO A 357 31.70 -23.78 -50.88
CA PRO A 357 31.12 -23.28 -49.63
C PRO A 357 29.71 -22.62 -49.75
N GLN A 358 29.09 -22.34 -48.58
CA GLN A 358 27.78 -21.66 -48.39
C GLN A 358 27.73 -20.20 -48.87
N PRO A 359 26.51 -19.65 -49.07
CA PRO A 359 26.19 -18.28 -48.68
C PRO A 359 25.03 -18.20 -47.64
N PRO A 360 24.89 -17.05 -46.92
CA PRO A 360 24.00 -16.87 -45.77
C PRO A 360 22.67 -16.17 -46.14
N THR A 361 21.58 -16.41 -45.40
CA THR A 361 20.39 -15.53 -45.44
C THR A 361 19.61 -15.50 -44.11
N GLU A 362 19.56 -14.28 -43.57
CA GLU A 362 18.65 -13.53 -42.66
C GLU A 362 17.75 -14.13 -41.56
N PRO A 363 17.50 -13.34 -40.49
CA PRO A 363 16.69 -13.70 -39.33
C PRO A 363 15.18 -13.37 -39.49
N GLU A 364 14.34 -14.26 -38.95
CA GLU A 364 12.88 -14.15 -38.85
C GLU A 364 12.44 -13.12 -37.78
N PRO A 365 11.35 -12.34 -37.97
CA PRO A 365 10.97 -11.24 -37.09
C PRO A 365 10.19 -11.67 -35.83
N ALA A 366 10.33 -10.87 -34.77
CA ALA A 366 9.70 -11.06 -33.46
C ALA A 366 8.16 -10.93 -33.50
N PRO A 367 7.41 -11.74 -32.70
CA PRO A 367 5.97 -11.61 -32.59
C PRO A 367 5.54 -10.39 -31.74
N ALA A 368 4.52 -9.68 -32.23
CA ALA A 368 3.94 -8.48 -31.65
C ALA A 368 3.26 -8.73 -30.27
N PRO A 369 3.20 -7.71 -29.39
CA PRO A 369 2.53 -7.82 -28.08
C PRO A 369 0.99 -7.79 -28.22
N PRO A 370 0.24 -8.56 -27.41
CA PRO A 370 -1.22 -8.48 -27.39
C PRO A 370 -1.72 -7.21 -26.69
N ALA A 371 -2.81 -6.66 -27.24
CA ALA A 371 -3.50 -5.43 -26.84
C ALA A 371 -4.06 -5.47 -25.40
N PRO A 372 -4.28 -4.30 -24.76
CA PRO A 372 -4.68 -4.22 -23.37
C PRO A 372 -6.18 -4.52 -23.17
N GLU A 373 -6.49 -5.62 -22.49
CA GLU A 373 -7.83 -5.87 -21.96
C GLU A 373 -8.11 -4.92 -20.79
N THR A 374 -9.19 -4.16 -20.93
CA THR A 374 -9.76 -3.23 -19.97
C THR A 374 -9.99 -3.85 -18.59
N ALA A 375 -9.40 -3.22 -17.59
CA ALA A 375 -9.44 -3.62 -16.20
C ALA A 375 -10.77 -3.19 -15.54
N GLN A 376 -11.81 -4.03 -15.54
CA GLN A 376 -12.95 -3.81 -14.63
C GLN A 376 -13.81 -5.02 -14.20
N PRO A 377 -13.75 -6.25 -14.78
CA PRO A 377 -14.54 -7.38 -14.23
C PRO A 377 -13.78 -8.30 -13.25
N ARG A 378 -12.48 -8.09 -13.01
CA ARG A 378 -11.61 -9.08 -12.33
C ARG A 378 -11.73 -9.11 -10.80
N LEU A 379 -11.98 -7.97 -10.15
CA LEU A 379 -12.09 -7.89 -8.67
C LEU A 379 -13.44 -8.39 -8.13
N ALA A 380 -14.50 -8.27 -8.93
CA ALA A 380 -15.82 -8.82 -8.58
C ALA A 380 -15.81 -10.35 -8.51
N ARG A 381 -15.12 -11.02 -9.45
CA ARG A 381 -14.97 -12.49 -9.46
C ARG A 381 -14.14 -12.99 -8.26
N LEU A 382 -13.14 -12.23 -7.83
CA LEU A 382 -12.28 -12.59 -6.69
C LEU A 382 -13.04 -12.46 -5.35
N ARG A 383 -13.89 -11.44 -5.20
CA ARG A 383 -14.82 -11.33 -4.06
C ARG A 383 -15.83 -12.49 -4.00
N GLN A 384 -16.28 -12.98 -5.15
CA GLN A 384 -17.24 -14.08 -5.22
C GLN A 384 -16.59 -15.43 -4.87
N ALA A 385 -15.33 -15.65 -5.28
CA ALA A 385 -14.55 -16.83 -4.91
C ALA A 385 -14.26 -16.90 -3.39
N LEU A 386 -13.85 -15.77 -2.79
CA LEU A 386 -13.59 -15.69 -1.35
C LEU A 386 -14.85 -15.89 -0.50
N ARG A 387 -16.02 -15.40 -0.95
CA ARG A 387 -17.31 -15.64 -0.27
C ARG A 387 -17.72 -17.12 -0.28
N ARG A 388 -17.30 -17.90 -1.28
CA ARG A 388 -17.60 -19.34 -1.36
C ARG A 388 -16.71 -20.17 -0.43
N LEU A 389 -15.46 -19.74 -0.21
CA LEU A 389 -14.53 -20.43 0.69
C LEU A 389 -14.90 -20.23 2.16
N LEU A 390 -15.44 -19.06 2.53
CA LEU A 390 -15.79 -18.73 3.91
C LEU A 390 -17.22 -19.12 4.34
N ARG A 391 -18.01 -19.74 3.45
CA ARG A 391 -19.36 -20.28 3.77
C ARG A 391 -19.36 -21.77 4.10
N ARG A 392 -18.20 -22.44 4.09
CA ARG A 392 -18.05 -23.88 4.36
C ARG A 392 -17.36 -24.18 5.70
N THR A 393 -17.26 -23.17 6.56
CA THR A 393 -16.90 -23.27 7.98
C THR A 393 -18.02 -22.60 8.77
#